data_AF-A0A6C0JEV4-F1
#
_entry.id   AF-A0A6C0JEV4-F1
#
_cell.length_a   1.000
_cell.length_b   1.000
_cell.length_c   1.000
_cell.angle_alpha   90.00
_cell.angle_beta   90.00
_cell.angle_gamma   90.00
#
_symmetry.space_group_name_H-M   'P 1'
#
loop_
_entity.id
_entity.type
_entity.pdbx_description
1 polymer ?
#
loop_
_entity_poly.entity_id
_entity_poly.type
_entity_poly.pdbx_seq_one_letter_code
_entity_poly.pdbx_strand_id
1 'polypeptide(L)'
;MNLHKILIFSSCLFLLPYLNIVLFIEETTSNFYEKYMSMLLVCNFIFSVLFWHNPISKSIIHKIDGFFAKLSVVTVFLYVAFIKDVDPYNENIFFLLYLFFISFARLSNKHSRKEWCSNSHIFYHFLMHLSGIFGGIVAFL
;
A
#
# COMPACT_ATOMS: atom_id res chain seq x y z
N MET A 1 -11.47 -16.40 -15.85
CA MET A 1 -12.01 -15.51 -14.81
C MET A 1 -11.05 -14.33 -14.64
N ASN A 2 -11.53 -13.09 -14.73
CA ASN A 2 -10.68 -11.88 -14.64
C ASN A 2 -10.19 -11.66 -13.21
N LEU A 3 -9.23 -12.46 -12.77
CA LEU A 3 -8.68 -12.46 -11.40
C LEU A 3 -8.14 -11.09 -10.99
N HIS A 4 -7.69 -10.25 -11.94
CA HIS A 4 -7.19 -8.91 -11.66
C HIS A 4 -8.26 -7.99 -11.04
N LYS A 5 -9.55 -8.32 -11.13
CA LYS A 5 -10.61 -7.57 -10.43
C LYS A 5 -10.44 -7.57 -8.90
N ILE A 6 -9.79 -8.58 -8.33
CA ILE A 6 -9.44 -8.59 -6.89
C ILE A 6 -8.44 -7.48 -6.54
N LEU A 7 -7.63 -7.06 -7.51
CA LEU A 7 -6.66 -5.99 -7.34
C LEU A 7 -7.32 -4.63 -7.41
N ILE A 8 -8.37 -4.46 -8.21
CA ILE A 8 -9.24 -3.28 -8.14
C ILE A 8 -9.86 -3.18 -6.74
N PHE A 9 -10.47 -4.28 -6.25
CA PHE A 9 -11.08 -4.32 -4.93
C PHE A 9 -10.08 -3.98 -3.81
N SER A 10 -8.92 -4.65 -3.78
CA SER A 10 -7.90 -4.37 -2.77
C SER A 10 -7.28 -2.97 -2.90
N SER A 11 -7.25 -2.38 -4.09
CA SER A 11 -6.81 -0.99 -4.26
C SER A 11 -7.78 -0.01 -3.60
N CYS A 12 -9.09 -0.28 -3.64
CA CYS A 12 -10.09 0.53 -2.93
C CYS A 12 -9.85 0.52 -1.41
N LEU A 13 -9.28 -0.56 -0.87
CA LEU A 13 -8.99 -0.67 0.56
C LEU A 13 -7.83 0.22 1.02
N PHE A 14 -7.05 0.83 0.12
CA PHE A 14 -6.09 1.89 0.50
C PHE A 14 -6.77 3.12 1.11
N LEU A 15 -8.08 3.28 0.91
CA LEU A 15 -8.86 4.32 1.59
C LEU A 15 -9.12 4.00 3.06
N LEU A 16 -9.00 2.76 3.53
CA LEU A 16 -9.22 2.42 4.94
C LEU A 16 -8.22 3.10 5.89
N PRO A 17 -6.90 3.01 5.68
CA PRO A 17 -5.94 3.76 6.51
C PRO A 17 -6.12 5.28 6.38
N TYR A 18 -6.55 5.77 5.20
CA TYR A 18 -6.90 7.19 5.04
C TYR A 18 -8.09 7.58 5.92
N LEU A 19 -9.17 6.81 5.91
CA LEU A 19 -10.33 7.04 6.76
C LEU A 19 -9.97 6.92 8.24
N ASN A 20 -9.06 6.02 8.60
CA ASN A 20 -8.56 5.91 9.97
C ASN A 20 -7.88 7.22 10.41
N ILE A 21 -6.98 7.76 9.58
CA ILE A 21 -6.33 9.05 9.85
C ILE A 21 -7.36 10.19 9.95
N VAL A 22 -8.28 10.30 9.00
CA VAL A 22 -9.23 11.43 8.95
C VAL A 22 -10.28 11.39 10.06
N LEU A 23 -10.76 10.19 10.45
CA LEU A 23 -11.85 10.05 11.42
C LEU A 23 -11.38 10.01 12.87
N PHE A 24 -10.17 9.51 13.13
CA PHE A 24 -9.71 9.25 14.49
C PHE A 24 -8.52 10.12 14.93
N ILE A 25 -7.82 10.79 14.02
CA ILE A 25 -6.76 11.73 14.37
C ILE A 25 -7.34 13.14 14.34
N GLU A 26 -7.42 13.79 15.51
CA GLU A 26 -7.93 15.16 15.62
C GLU A 26 -7.10 16.14 14.79
N GLU A 27 -7.75 17.04 14.04
CA GLU A 27 -7.06 18.00 13.14
C GLU A 27 -6.01 18.88 13.84
N THR A 28 -6.19 19.14 15.13
CA THR A 28 -5.27 19.90 15.99
C THR A 28 -3.98 19.14 16.31
N THR A 29 -3.98 17.82 16.16
CA THR A 29 -2.86 16.91 16.49
C THR A 29 -2.20 16.31 15.24
N SER A 30 -2.89 16.27 14.11
CA SER A 30 -2.38 15.72 12.85
C SER A 30 -1.14 16.49 12.37
N ASN A 31 0.02 15.84 12.45
CA ASN A 31 1.29 16.39 11.95
C ASN A 31 1.28 16.49 10.41
N PHE A 32 2.09 17.41 9.85
CA PHE A 32 2.32 17.55 8.40
C PHE A 32 2.58 16.20 7.71
N TYR A 33 3.34 15.30 8.36
CA TYR A 33 3.64 13.97 7.83
C TYR A 33 2.39 13.11 7.62
N GLU A 34 1.41 13.18 8.53
CA GLU A 34 0.18 12.40 8.45
C GLU A 34 -0.73 12.89 7.31
N LYS A 35 -0.82 14.21 7.14
CA LYS A 35 -1.50 14.81 5.98
C LYS A 35 -0.83 14.41 4.67
N TYR A 36 0.50 14.43 4.63
CA TYR A 36 1.26 14.02 3.46
C TYR A 36 1.04 12.53 3.11
N MET A 37 1.08 11.63 4.10
CA MET A 37 0.83 10.21 3.87
C MET A 37 -0.63 9.92 3.47
N SER A 38 -1.59 10.64 4.04
CA SER A 38 -3.00 10.58 3.60
C SER A 38 -3.16 10.92 2.12
N MET A 39 -2.47 11.96 1.64
CA MET A 39 -2.46 12.29 0.21
C MET A 39 -1.82 11.19 -0.64
N LEU A 40 -0.74 10.57 -0.17
CA LEU A 40 -0.12 9.43 -0.86
C LEU A 40 -1.07 8.23 -0.95
N LEU A 41 -1.86 7.94 0.10
CA LEU A 41 -2.87 6.87 0.07
C LEU A 41 -3.97 7.14 -0.96
N VAL A 42 -4.44 8.38 -1.08
CA VAL A 42 -5.39 8.79 -2.11
C VAL A 42 -4.78 8.62 -3.51
N CYS A 43 -3.51 9.02 -3.72
CA CYS A 43 -2.82 8.79 -4.98
C CYS A 43 -2.70 7.29 -5.32
N ASN A 44 -2.31 6.44 -4.36
CA ASN A 44 -2.25 4.99 -4.58
C ASN A 44 -3.62 4.42 -4.95
N PHE A 45 -4.69 4.84 -4.25
CA PHE A 45 -6.05 4.43 -4.60
C PHE A 45 -6.37 4.75 -6.06
N ILE A 46 -6.19 6.01 -6.47
CA ILE A 46 -6.54 6.47 -7.83
C ILE A 46 -5.71 5.71 -8.87
N PHE A 47 -4.38 5.70 -8.76
CA PHE A 47 -3.53 5.13 -9.79
C PHE A 47 -3.57 3.61 -9.84
N SER A 48 -3.68 2.94 -8.68
CA SER A 48 -3.80 1.48 -8.63
C SER A 48 -5.14 1.02 -9.21
N VAL A 49 -6.25 1.70 -8.90
CA VAL A 49 -7.56 1.40 -9.52
C VAL A 49 -7.53 1.61 -11.03
N LEU A 50 -7.00 2.76 -11.49
CA LEU A 50 -6.88 3.05 -12.93
C LEU A 50 -6.02 1.99 -13.65
N PHE A 51 -4.91 1.59 -13.05
CA PHE A 51 -4.02 0.57 -13.61
C PHE A 51 -4.69 -0.79 -13.67
N TRP A 52 -5.31 -1.26 -12.58
CA TRP A 52 -5.89 -2.60 -12.53
C TRP A 52 -7.19 -2.74 -13.33
N HIS A 53 -7.80 -1.64 -13.76
CA HIS A 53 -8.89 -1.67 -14.74
C HIS A 53 -8.42 -2.12 -16.13
N ASN A 54 -7.18 -1.79 -16.51
CA ASN A 54 -6.56 -2.23 -17.76
C ASN A 54 -5.06 -2.46 -17.55
N PRO A 55 -4.67 -3.64 -17.02
CA PRO A 55 -3.30 -3.88 -16.55
C PRO A 55 -2.34 -4.16 -17.70
N ILE A 56 -1.93 -3.10 -18.40
CA ILE A 56 -0.92 -3.16 -19.46
C ILE A 56 0.46 -2.99 -18.85
N SER A 57 1.31 -4.01 -19.00
CA SER A 57 2.67 -3.98 -18.48
C SER A 57 3.47 -2.81 -19.05
N LYS A 58 4.30 -2.20 -18.20
CA LYS A 58 5.16 -1.04 -18.51
C LYS A 58 4.44 0.18 -19.12
N SER A 59 3.11 0.24 -19.09
CA SER A 59 2.35 1.44 -19.45
C SER A 59 2.72 2.63 -18.56
N ILE A 60 2.36 3.84 -18.99
CA ILE A 60 2.61 5.06 -18.21
C ILE A 60 1.93 4.95 -16.84
N ILE A 61 0.66 4.53 -16.81
CA ILE A 61 -0.11 4.37 -15.57
C ILE A 61 0.57 3.34 -14.65
N HIS A 62 1.04 2.20 -15.17
CA HIS A 62 1.78 1.21 -14.36
C HIS A 62 3.06 1.79 -13.75
N LYS A 63 3.79 2.64 -14.48
CA LYS A 63 5.00 3.29 -13.96
C LYS A 63 4.66 4.31 -12.86
N ILE A 64 3.58 5.08 -13.04
CA ILE A 64 3.12 6.07 -12.06
C ILE A 64 2.64 5.37 -10.78
N ASP A 65 1.78 4.36 -10.92
CA ASP A 65 1.31 3.52 -9.81
C ASP A 65 2.50 2.93 -9.02
N GLY A 66 3.42 2.27 -9.72
CA GLY A 66 4.62 1.70 -9.10
C GLY A 66 5.56 2.73 -8.47
N PHE A 67 5.52 4.00 -8.90
CA PHE A 67 6.27 5.09 -8.25
C PHE A 67 5.60 5.51 -6.95
N PHE A 68 4.30 5.81 -6.97
CA PHE A 68 3.55 6.21 -5.77
C PHE A 68 3.54 5.11 -4.71
N ALA A 69 3.40 3.84 -5.11
CA ALA A 69 3.46 2.71 -4.18
C ALA A 69 4.80 2.66 -3.44
N LYS A 70 5.94 2.79 -4.16
CA LYS A 70 7.27 2.82 -3.55
C LYS A 70 7.49 4.03 -2.66
N LEU A 71 7.08 5.21 -3.13
CA LEU A 71 7.20 6.45 -2.36
C LEU A 71 6.44 6.34 -1.04
N SER A 72 5.24 5.77 -1.09
CA SER A 72 4.40 5.57 0.11
C SER A 72 5.02 4.60 1.08
N VAL A 73 5.48 3.44 0.59
CA VAL A 73 6.11 2.40 1.41
C VAL A 73 7.38 2.92 2.11
N VAL A 74 8.22 3.66 1.39
CA VAL A 74 9.44 4.25 1.98
C VAL A 74 9.10 5.34 2.98
N THR A 75 8.19 6.25 2.63
CA THR A 75 7.80 7.35 3.52
C THR A 75 7.17 6.84 4.81
N VAL A 76 6.22 5.90 4.71
CA VAL A 76 5.54 5.32 5.88
C VAL A 76 6.53 4.58 6.78
N PHE A 77 7.46 3.82 6.19
CA PHE A 77 8.53 3.17 6.95
C PHE A 77 9.38 4.18 7.73
N LEU A 78 9.89 5.21 7.05
CA LEU A 78 10.73 6.22 7.69
C LEU A 78 9.98 6.97 8.79
N TYR A 79 8.69 7.26 8.55
CA TYR A 79 7.87 7.94 9.54
C TYR A 79 7.66 7.09 10.79
N VAL A 80 7.22 5.83 10.65
CA VAL A 80 6.99 4.94 11.80
C VAL A 80 8.28 4.61 12.54
N ALA A 81 9.38 4.35 11.82
CA ALA A 81 10.63 3.92 12.44
C ALA A 81 11.39 5.04 13.17
N PHE A 82 11.18 6.31 12.80
CA PHE A 82 12.04 7.39 13.29
C PHE A 82 11.31 8.63 13.82
N ILE A 83 10.03 8.82 13.48
CA ILE A 83 9.32 10.08 13.76
C ILE A 83 8.09 9.84 14.63
N LYS A 84 7.27 8.84 14.29
CA LYS A 84 6.04 8.55 15.02
C LYS A 84 6.36 7.82 16.31
N ASP A 85 5.81 8.31 17.41
CA ASP A 85 5.78 7.56 18.66
C ASP A 85 4.62 6.55 18.58
N VAL A 86 4.96 5.27 18.50
CA VAL A 86 4.02 4.15 18.37
C VAL A 86 4.24 3.22 19.55
N ASP A 87 3.16 2.68 20.10
CA ASP A 87 3.28 1.65 21.14
C ASP A 87 4.19 0.49 20.66
N PRO A 88 5.15 0.01 21.47
CA PRO A 88 6.11 -1.00 21.04
C PRO A 88 5.50 -2.28 20.47
N TYR A 89 4.29 -2.67 20.93
CA TYR A 89 3.61 -3.84 20.37
C TYR A 89 3.14 -3.57 18.94
N ASN A 90 2.53 -2.41 18.69
CA ASN A 90 2.09 -2.01 17.36
C ASN A 90 3.27 -1.78 16.41
N GLU A 91 4.37 -1.20 16.89
CA GLU A 91 5.60 -1.00 16.13
C GLU A 91 6.18 -2.33 15.62
N ASN A 92 6.24 -3.36 16.49
CA ASN A 92 6.70 -4.69 16.10
C ASN A 92 5.79 -5.35 15.05
N ILE A 93 4.46 -5.22 15.21
CA ILE A 93 3.50 -5.72 14.21
C ILE A 93 3.69 -4.98 12.87
N PHE A 94 3.88 -3.67 12.90
CA PHE A 94 4.15 -2.88 11.71
C PHE A 94 5.38 -3.40 10.96
N PHE A 95 6.50 -3.63 11.65
CA PHE A 95 7.71 -4.15 10.99
C PHE A 95 7.54 -5.56 10.45
N LEU A 96 6.77 -6.41 11.13
CA LEU A 96 6.43 -7.75 10.62
C LEU A 96 5.61 -7.65 9.32
N LEU A 97 4.57 -6.79 9.30
CA LEU A 97 3.74 -6.55 8.12
C LEU A 97 4.56 -5.92 6.98
N TYR A 98 5.51 -5.04 7.30
CA TYR A 98 6.44 -4.45 6.35
C TYR A 98 7.35 -5.50 5.71
N LEU A 99 7.87 -6.46 6.50
CA LEU A 99 8.66 -7.57 5.98
C LEU A 99 7.83 -8.47 5.05
N PHE A 100 6.58 -8.75 5.40
CA PHE A 100 5.65 -9.47 4.52
C PHE A 100 5.37 -8.69 3.24
N PHE A 101 5.15 -7.37 3.33
CA PHE A 101 4.97 -6.51 2.17
C PHE A 101 6.14 -6.65 1.19
N ILE A 102 7.39 -6.51 1.66
CA ILE A 102 8.58 -6.63 0.81
C ILE A 102 8.68 -8.03 0.19
N SER A 103 8.40 -9.07 0.99
CA SER A 103 8.45 -10.46 0.55
C SER A 103 7.44 -10.73 -0.57
N PHE A 104 6.19 -10.29 -0.40
CA PHE A 104 5.14 -10.43 -1.39
C PHE A 104 5.37 -9.54 -2.62
N ALA A 105 5.90 -8.33 -2.46
CA ALA A 105 6.31 -7.49 -3.58
C ALA A 105 7.38 -8.19 -4.44
N ARG A 106 8.36 -8.83 -3.80
CA ARG A 106 9.42 -9.59 -4.48
C ARG A 106 8.85 -10.82 -5.20
N LEU A 107 7.96 -11.58 -4.58
CA LEU A 107 7.30 -12.72 -5.20
C LEU A 107 6.40 -12.30 -6.37
N SER A 108 5.60 -11.24 -6.18
CA SER A 108 4.77 -10.63 -7.21
C SER A 108 5.60 -10.25 -8.44
N ASN A 109 6.71 -9.54 -8.26
CA ASN A 109 7.64 -9.19 -9.34
C ASN A 109 8.33 -10.42 -9.98
N LYS A 110 8.65 -11.46 -9.21
CA LYS A 110 9.20 -12.72 -9.76
C LYS A 110 8.19 -13.38 -10.70
N HIS A 111 6.92 -13.43 -10.32
CA HIS A 111 5.87 -14.04 -11.14
C HIS A 111 5.48 -13.17 -12.34
N SER A 112 5.43 -11.85 -12.20
CA SER A 112 5.08 -10.93 -13.29
C SER A 112 6.11 -10.93 -14.43
N ARG A 113 7.39 -11.19 -14.14
CA ARG A 113 8.46 -11.37 -15.14
C ARG A 113 8.36 -12.67 -15.92
N LYS A 114 7.78 -13.71 -15.32
CA LYS A 114 7.54 -14.99 -16.00
C LYS A 114 6.30 -14.92 -16.86
N GLU A 115 5.20 -14.45 -16.27
CA GLU A 115 3.91 -14.33 -16.92
C GLU A 115 3.14 -13.17 -16.28
N TRP A 116 2.94 -12.13 -17.09
CA TRP A 116 2.20 -10.94 -16.69
C TRP A 116 0.75 -11.30 -16.37
N CYS A 117 0.21 -10.77 -15.28
CA CYS A 117 -1.14 -11.09 -14.79
C CYS A 117 -1.45 -12.59 -14.60
N SER A 118 -0.43 -13.44 -14.37
CA SER A 118 -0.65 -14.82 -13.93
C SER A 118 -1.35 -14.89 -12.56
N ASN A 119 -2.00 -16.01 -12.25
CA ASN A 119 -2.70 -16.20 -10.98
C ASN A 119 -1.79 -15.97 -9.77
N SER A 120 -0.55 -16.46 -9.81
CA SER A 120 0.43 -16.24 -8.74
C SER A 120 0.87 -14.79 -8.64
N HIS A 121 1.07 -14.10 -9.78
CA HIS A 121 1.38 -12.67 -9.77
C HIS A 121 0.25 -11.89 -9.08
N ILE A 122 -1.00 -12.12 -9.48
CA ILE A 122 -2.17 -11.44 -8.91
C ILE A 122 -2.30 -11.75 -7.42
N PHE A 123 -2.14 -13.01 -7.03
CA PHE A 123 -2.24 -13.43 -5.63
C PHE A 123 -1.20 -12.75 -4.73
N TYR A 124 0.08 -12.77 -5.11
CA TYR A 124 1.11 -12.11 -4.30
C TYR A 124 0.98 -10.59 -4.32
N HIS A 125 0.50 -10.00 -5.41
CA HIS A 125 0.20 -8.57 -5.45
C HIS A 125 -0.97 -8.21 -4.50
N PHE A 126 -1.99 -9.05 -4.43
CA PHE A 126 -3.10 -8.89 -3.48
C PHE A 126 -2.61 -8.98 -2.03
N LEU A 127 -1.78 -9.98 -1.70
CA LEU A 127 -1.19 -10.09 -0.36
C LEU A 127 -0.28 -8.91 -0.01
N MET A 128 0.43 -8.37 -1.01
CA MET A 128 1.20 -7.13 -0.86
C MET A 128 0.27 -5.96 -0.51
N HIS A 129 -0.86 -5.77 -1.20
CA HIS A 129 -1.86 -4.75 -0.84
C HIS A 129 -2.34 -4.91 0.60
N LEU A 130 -2.78 -6.12 0.97
CA LEU A 130 -3.28 -6.38 2.32
C LEU A 130 -2.23 -6.05 3.40
N SER A 131 -0.98 -6.46 3.20
CA SER A 131 0.09 -6.17 4.15
C SER A 131 0.33 -4.67 4.30
N GLY A 132 0.29 -3.91 3.19
CA GLY A 132 0.40 -2.45 3.21
C GLY A 132 -0.78 -1.76 3.89
N ILE A 133 -2.00 -2.24 3.67
CA ILE A 133 -3.23 -1.71 4.28
C ILE A 133 -3.23 -1.94 5.79
N PHE A 134 -2.97 -3.18 6.22
CA PHE A 134 -2.90 -3.50 7.65
C PHE A 134 -1.72 -2.79 8.33
N GLY A 135 -0.57 -2.72 7.68
CA GLY A 135 0.58 -1.97 8.19
C GLY A 135 0.25 -0.48 8.36
N GLY A 136 -0.46 0.10 7.40
CA GLY A 136 -1.01 1.45 7.51
C GLY A 136 -1.92 1.59 8.72
N ILE A 137 -2.96 0.76 8.86
CA ILE A 137 -3.89 0.84 10.00
C ILE A 137 -3.15 0.73 11.33
N VAL A 138 -2.26 -0.26 11.50
CA VAL A 138 -1.50 -0.45 12.74
C VAL A 138 -0.59 0.73 13.06
N ALA A 139 -0.01 1.37 12.04
CA ALA A 139 0.84 2.55 12.21
C ALA A 139 0.07 3.81 12.66
N PHE A 140 -1.26 3.83 12.56
CA PHE A 140 -2.11 4.97 12.91
C PHE A 140 -3.14 4.65 14.01
N LEU A 141 -3.06 3.46 14.63
CA LEU A 141 -3.74 3.12 15.87
C LEU A 141 -2.91 3.54 17.09
#